data_AF-A0A6C0E0K5-F1
#
_entry.id   AF-A0A6C0E0K5-F1
#
_cell.length_a   1.000
_cell.length_b   1.000
_cell.length_c   1.000
_cell.angle_alpha   90.00
_cell.angle_beta   90.00
_cell.angle_gamma   90.00
#
_symmetry.space_group_name_H-M   'P 1'
#
loop_
_entity.id
_entity.type
_entity.pdbx_description
1 polymer ?
#
loop_
_entity_poly.entity_id
_entity_poly.type
_entity_poly.pdbx_seq_one_letter_code
_entity_poly.pdbx_strand_id
1 'polypeptide(L)'
;MFHPSLFETTKEHTPKDERVLMENKIEVTDTVTNLTAPKKFSFTEDDNKLSKSNTKALFRGLYGETLLTYLFFSEKNVMNIQNLIKMIVSRETGYVVDNQSNNELLIIMRSIFLEYSAHPKLIDPSMSSDEKADLYKKYTEEVRRLNDIVINSIVPKLISQMIQYVTYLQDASEQPKYMDRPINDSVSGKKDYRSITDVLTGYD
;
A
#
# COMPACT_ATOMS: atom_id res chain seq x y z
N MET A 1 -25.69 38.99 -22.92
CA MET A 1 -24.26 38.66 -22.80
C MET A 1 -24.13 37.75 -21.60
N PHE A 2 -23.69 36.51 -21.80
CA PHE A 2 -23.51 35.55 -20.71
C PHE A 2 -22.27 35.93 -19.90
N HIS A 3 -22.42 36.12 -18.59
CA HIS A 3 -21.33 36.50 -17.70
C HIS A 3 -20.52 35.23 -17.32
N PRO A 4 -19.18 35.24 -17.38
CA PRO A 4 -18.34 34.07 -17.15
C PRO A 4 -18.54 33.38 -15.78
N SER A 5 -19.00 34.13 -14.78
CA SER A 5 -19.27 33.63 -13.43
C SER A 5 -20.40 32.59 -13.34
N LEU A 6 -21.22 32.43 -14.39
CA LEU A 6 -22.25 31.39 -14.44
C LEU A 6 -21.67 29.99 -14.73
N PHE A 7 -20.39 29.90 -15.10
CA PHE A 7 -19.68 28.64 -15.37
C PHE A 7 -18.55 28.36 -14.38
N GLU A 8 -18.34 29.21 -13.37
CA GLU A 8 -17.43 28.89 -12.28
C GLU A 8 -18.13 27.91 -11.33
N THR A 9 -17.80 26.63 -11.47
CA THR A 9 -18.07 25.67 -10.41
C THR A 9 -17.21 26.09 -9.21
N THR A 10 -17.86 26.46 -8.11
CA THR A 10 -17.14 26.55 -6.83
C THR A 10 -16.46 25.20 -6.61
N LYS A 11 -15.19 25.20 -6.22
CA LYS A 11 -14.38 24.00 -5.97
C LYS A 11 -14.97 23.03 -4.93
N GLU A 12 -16.12 23.37 -4.34
CA GLU A 12 -16.84 22.60 -3.33
C GLU A 12 -17.45 21.30 -3.88
N HIS A 13 -17.73 21.19 -5.18
CA HIS A 13 -18.35 19.99 -5.78
C HIS A 13 -17.40 19.13 -6.62
N THR A 14 -16.11 19.45 -6.69
CA THR A 14 -15.13 18.45 -7.08
C THR A 14 -15.07 17.43 -5.95
N PRO A 15 -15.45 16.16 -6.15
CA PRO A 15 -15.14 15.12 -5.20
C PRO A 15 -13.62 15.16 -5.10
N LYS A 16 -13.09 15.61 -3.96
CA LYS A 16 -11.70 15.34 -3.71
C LYS A 16 -11.60 13.82 -3.71
N ASP A 17 -10.79 13.27 -4.58
CA ASP A 17 -10.28 11.90 -4.47
C ASP A 17 -9.36 11.78 -3.23
N GLU A 18 -9.76 12.38 -2.11
CA GLU A 18 -9.39 11.91 -0.80
C GLU A 18 -10.12 10.58 -0.69
N ARG A 19 -9.46 9.49 -1.11
CA ARG A 19 -9.79 8.16 -0.59
C ARG A 19 -9.62 8.28 0.92
N VAL A 20 -10.66 8.71 1.60
CA VAL A 20 -10.78 8.51 3.03
C VAL A 20 -10.91 7.00 3.11
N LEU A 21 -9.81 6.31 3.39
CA LEU A 21 -9.93 5.02 4.03
C LEU A 21 -10.87 5.29 5.18
N MET A 22 -12.10 4.76 5.14
CA MET A 22 -12.90 4.74 6.35
C MET A 22 -11.96 4.18 7.40
N GLU A 23 -11.69 5.01 8.40
CA GLU A 23 -10.81 4.68 9.51
C GLU A 23 -11.59 3.68 10.37
N ASN A 24 -11.88 2.52 9.79
CA ASN A 24 -12.23 1.32 10.51
C ASN A 24 -10.94 0.97 11.22
N LYS A 25 -10.73 1.64 12.35
CA LYS A 25 -9.80 1.21 13.38
C LYS A 25 -10.24 -0.23 13.67
N ILE A 26 -9.49 -1.19 13.14
CA ILE A 26 -9.81 -2.59 13.26
C ILE A 26 -9.72 -2.87 14.76
N GLU A 27 -10.86 -2.93 15.44
CA GLU A 27 -10.94 -3.59 16.73
C GLU A 27 -10.81 -5.07 16.42
N VAL A 28 -9.56 -5.54 16.44
CA VAL A 28 -9.23 -6.96 16.29
C VAL A 28 -9.72 -7.65 17.55
N THR A 29 -10.98 -8.09 17.55
CA THR A 29 -11.59 -8.77 18.70
C THR A 29 -11.21 -10.24 18.78
N ASP A 30 -10.78 -10.83 17.65
CA ASP A 30 -10.34 -12.22 17.58
C ASP A 30 -8.94 -12.33 16.96
N THR A 31 -8.07 -13.14 17.56
CA THR A 31 -6.73 -13.40 17.04
C THR A 31 -6.83 -13.99 15.63
N VAL A 32 -6.22 -13.31 14.64
CA VAL A 32 -6.15 -13.70 13.20
C VAL A 32 -5.80 -15.18 12.97
N THR A 33 -5.17 -15.82 13.96
CA THR A 33 -4.78 -17.24 13.98
C THR A 33 -5.94 -18.24 13.80
N ASN A 34 -7.19 -17.85 14.09
CA ASN A 34 -8.34 -18.77 14.01
C ASN A 34 -9.11 -18.67 12.68
N LEU A 35 -8.73 -17.75 11.80
CA LEU A 35 -9.41 -17.54 10.53
C LEU A 35 -8.87 -18.51 9.47
N THR A 36 -9.77 -19.19 8.75
CA THR A 36 -9.38 -20.19 7.74
C THR A 36 -9.98 -19.84 6.39
N ALA A 37 -9.13 -19.53 5.41
CA ALA A 37 -9.57 -19.33 4.03
C ALA A 37 -9.94 -20.67 3.36
N PRO A 38 -10.90 -20.68 2.41
CA PRO A 38 -11.04 -21.80 1.48
C PRO A 38 -9.76 -21.98 0.66
N LYS A 39 -9.54 -23.22 0.17
CA LYS A 39 -8.34 -23.74 -0.51
C LYS A 39 -7.51 -22.67 -1.26
N LYS A 40 -6.20 -22.60 -0.97
CA LYS A 40 -5.23 -21.73 -1.65
C LYS A 40 -4.97 -22.21 -3.08
N PHE A 41 -5.08 -21.30 -4.05
CA PHE A 41 -4.68 -21.52 -5.44
C PHE A 41 -3.45 -20.66 -5.76
N SER A 42 -2.41 -21.26 -6.33
CA SER A 42 -1.23 -20.51 -6.81
C SER A 42 -1.54 -20.01 -8.21
N PHE A 43 -1.85 -18.72 -8.34
CA PHE A 43 -2.06 -18.08 -9.65
C PHE A 43 -0.76 -17.61 -10.30
N THR A 44 0.33 -17.66 -9.56
CA THR A 44 1.68 -17.27 -9.98
C THR A 44 2.67 -18.37 -9.63
N GLU A 45 3.68 -18.54 -10.48
CA GLU A 45 4.84 -19.37 -10.20
C GLU A 45 5.80 -18.55 -9.33
N ASP A 46 6.08 -19.05 -8.11
CA ASP A 46 7.06 -18.44 -7.20
C ASP A 46 8.48 -18.80 -7.64
N ASP A 47 8.98 -18.10 -8.65
CA ASP A 47 10.39 -18.17 -9.05
C ASP A 47 11.24 -17.38 -8.05
N ASN A 48 11.61 -18.02 -6.94
CA ASN A 48 12.50 -17.46 -5.92
C ASN A 48 13.97 -17.31 -6.37
N LYS A 49 14.27 -17.48 -7.66
CA LYS A 49 15.65 -17.47 -8.16
C LYS A 49 16.09 -16.04 -8.48
N LEU A 50 16.83 -15.44 -7.55
CA LEU A 50 17.58 -14.22 -7.83
C LEU A 50 18.98 -14.55 -8.37
N SER A 51 19.44 -13.75 -9.33
CA SER A 51 20.83 -13.71 -9.77
C SER A 51 21.59 -12.62 -9.03
N LYS A 52 22.93 -12.68 -9.03
CA LYS A 52 23.80 -11.60 -8.51
C LYS A 52 23.45 -10.24 -9.12
N SER A 53 23.12 -10.24 -10.42
CA SER A 53 22.56 -9.10 -11.16
C SER A 53 21.36 -9.58 -11.96
N ASN A 54 20.21 -8.95 -11.73
CA ASN A 54 18.96 -9.27 -12.43
C ASN A 54 18.75 -8.42 -13.70
N THR A 55 19.69 -7.52 -14.01
CA THR A 55 19.62 -6.56 -15.12
C THR A 55 19.36 -7.24 -16.47
N LYS A 56 20.11 -8.30 -16.78
CA LYS A 56 19.99 -9.01 -18.07
C LYS A 56 18.60 -9.60 -18.30
N ALA A 57 18.02 -10.19 -17.25
CA ALA A 57 16.68 -10.78 -17.30
C ALA A 57 15.60 -9.70 -17.46
N LEU A 58 15.76 -8.57 -16.76
CA LEU A 58 14.78 -7.48 -16.76
C LEU A 58 14.74 -6.70 -18.06
N PHE A 59 15.89 -6.41 -18.66
CA PHE A 59 15.95 -5.52 -19.82
C PHE A 59 16.04 -6.24 -21.17
N ARG A 60 16.23 -7.57 -21.21
CA ARG A 60 16.25 -8.40 -22.43
C ARG A 60 17.00 -7.76 -23.62
N GLY A 61 18.12 -7.09 -23.37
CA GLY A 61 18.95 -6.45 -24.39
C GLY A 61 18.64 -4.98 -24.70
N LEU A 62 17.65 -4.35 -24.06
CA LEU A 62 17.34 -2.92 -24.23
C LEU A 62 18.34 -2.00 -23.53
N TYR A 63 18.88 -2.44 -22.38
CA TYR A 63 19.83 -1.69 -21.57
C TYR A 63 21.09 -2.53 -21.34
N GLY A 64 22.25 -1.87 -21.44
CA GLY A 64 23.53 -2.43 -21.04
C GLY A 64 23.67 -2.49 -19.52
N GLU A 65 24.51 -3.40 -19.04
CA GLU A 65 24.85 -3.46 -17.62
C GLU A 65 25.78 -2.31 -17.26
N THR A 66 25.24 -1.34 -16.53
CA THR A 66 25.99 -0.23 -15.92
C THR A 66 26.19 -0.48 -14.42
N LEU A 67 27.08 0.28 -13.79
CA LEU A 67 27.27 0.20 -12.34
C LEU A 67 25.97 0.48 -11.58
N LEU A 68 25.18 1.47 -12.02
CA LEU A 68 23.90 1.81 -11.38
C LEU A 68 22.89 0.66 -11.48
N THR A 69 22.70 0.10 -12.68
CA THR A 69 21.77 -1.02 -12.88
C THR A 69 22.21 -2.24 -12.08
N TYR A 70 23.53 -2.53 -12.05
CA TYR A 70 24.07 -3.64 -11.28
C TYR A 70 23.79 -3.48 -9.79
N LEU A 71 24.07 -2.31 -9.21
CA LEU A 71 23.86 -2.04 -7.79
C LEU A 71 22.37 -2.09 -7.43
N PHE A 72 21.53 -1.42 -8.22
CA PHE A 72 20.11 -1.31 -7.94
C PHE A 72 19.36 -2.64 -8.08
N PHE A 73 19.65 -3.43 -9.12
CA PHE A 73 19.04 -4.75 -9.34
C PHE A 73 19.85 -5.91 -8.76
N SER A 74 20.79 -5.63 -7.86
CA SER A 74 21.55 -6.65 -7.15
C SER A 74 20.67 -7.41 -6.16
N GLU A 75 20.99 -8.68 -5.94
CA GLU A 75 20.33 -9.51 -4.92
C GLU A 75 20.37 -8.90 -3.53
N LYS A 76 21.51 -8.30 -3.17
CA LYS A 76 21.68 -7.62 -1.89
C LYS A 76 20.71 -6.44 -1.75
N ASN A 77 20.53 -5.64 -2.80
CA ASN A 77 19.64 -4.49 -2.74
C ASN A 77 18.17 -4.92 -2.68
N VAL A 78 17.79 -5.93 -3.46
CA VAL A 78 16.43 -6.52 -3.42
C VAL A 78 16.11 -7.03 -2.02
N MET A 79 17.02 -7.78 -1.39
CA MET A 79 16.83 -8.26 -0.02
C MET A 79 16.77 -7.11 0.99
N ASN A 80 17.55 -6.05 0.80
CA ASN A 80 17.50 -4.86 1.65
C ASN A 80 16.12 -4.18 1.57
N ILE A 81 15.58 -4.00 0.37
CA ILE A 81 14.23 -3.44 0.16
C ILE A 81 13.18 -4.33 0.84
N GLN A 82 13.24 -5.64 0.67
CA GLN A 82 12.33 -6.60 1.33
C GLN A 82 12.35 -6.45 2.85
N ASN A 83 13.55 -6.35 3.44
CA ASN A 83 13.70 -6.18 4.88
C ASN A 83 13.16 -4.82 5.37
N LEU A 84 13.39 -3.75 4.61
CA LEU A 84 12.85 -2.42 4.93
C LEU A 84 11.32 -2.42 4.88
N ILE A 85 10.72 -3.03 3.85
CA ILE A 85 9.26 -3.16 3.73
C ILE A 85 8.71 -3.89 4.97
N LYS A 86 9.26 -5.06 5.32
CA LYS A 86 8.81 -5.82 6.51
C LYS A 86 8.93 -5.00 7.79
N MET A 87 10.04 -4.28 7.98
CA MET A 87 10.27 -3.43 9.14
C MET A 87 9.23 -2.30 9.24
N ILE A 88 8.96 -1.61 8.12
CA ILE A 88 8.02 -0.49 8.09
C ILE A 88 6.59 -0.98 8.32
N VAL A 89 6.16 -2.02 7.61
CA VAL A 89 4.81 -2.59 7.76
C VAL A 89 4.59 -3.10 9.18
N SER A 90 5.57 -3.80 9.75
CA SER A 90 5.48 -4.29 11.14
C SER A 90 5.40 -3.15 12.14
N ARG A 91 6.13 -2.06 11.92
CA ARG A 91 6.06 -0.87 12.76
C ARG A 91 4.70 -0.17 12.68
N GLU A 92 4.14 -0.03 11.48
CA GLU A 92 2.90 0.73 11.27
C GLU A 92 1.64 -0.07 11.64
N THR A 93 1.65 -1.38 11.42
CA THR A 93 0.45 -2.21 11.55
C THR A 93 0.49 -3.18 12.72
N GLY A 94 1.67 -3.45 13.29
CA GLY A 94 1.87 -4.47 14.32
C GLY A 94 1.95 -5.91 13.78
N TYR A 95 1.70 -6.12 12.48
CA TYR A 95 1.73 -7.45 11.85
C TYR A 95 3.08 -7.74 11.20
N VAL A 96 3.56 -8.98 11.33
CA VAL A 96 4.77 -9.45 10.65
C VAL A 96 4.35 -10.09 9.33
N VAL A 97 4.86 -9.53 8.22
CA VAL A 97 4.60 -10.03 6.86
C VAL A 97 5.81 -10.79 6.31
N ASP A 98 5.53 -11.77 5.46
CA ASP A 98 6.56 -12.52 4.72
C ASP A 98 7.18 -11.67 3.59
N ASN A 99 8.22 -12.24 2.97
CA ASN A 99 8.81 -11.64 1.77
C ASN A 99 7.78 -11.58 0.63
N GLN A 100 7.80 -10.48 -0.11
CA GLN A 100 6.97 -10.32 -1.31
C GLN A 100 7.57 -11.09 -2.48
N SER A 101 6.77 -11.36 -3.52
CA SER A 101 7.27 -12.04 -4.72
C SER A 101 8.45 -11.27 -5.34
N ASN A 102 9.57 -11.95 -5.54
CA ASN A 102 10.76 -11.35 -6.11
C ASN A 102 10.51 -10.85 -7.53
N ASN A 103 9.71 -11.56 -8.32
CA ASN A 103 9.39 -11.15 -9.69
C ASN A 103 8.57 -9.86 -9.70
N GLU A 104 7.53 -9.76 -8.87
CA GLU A 104 6.70 -8.55 -8.75
C GLU A 104 7.52 -7.35 -8.26
N LEU A 105 8.35 -7.56 -7.25
CA LEU A 105 9.23 -6.51 -6.73
C LEU A 105 10.20 -6.03 -7.82
N LEU A 106 10.81 -6.94 -8.59
CA LEU A 106 11.70 -6.58 -9.69
C LEU A 106 10.97 -5.83 -10.83
N ILE A 107 9.71 -6.16 -11.10
CA ILE A 107 8.87 -5.43 -12.06
C ILE A 107 8.65 -3.99 -11.59
N ILE A 108 8.30 -3.80 -10.32
CA ILE A 108 8.10 -2.47 -9.73
C ILE A 108 9.40 -1.67 -9.73
N MET A 109 10.51 -2.28 -9.28
CA MET A 109 11.84 -1.68 -9.32
C MET A 109 12.21 -1.27 -10.75
N ARG A 110 11.92 -2.11 -11.75
CA ARG A 110 12.18 -1.80 -13.17
C ARG A 110 11.38 -0.59 -13.63
N SER A 111 10.09 -0.52 -13.28
CA SER A 111 9.24 0.62 -13.63
C SER A 111 9.81 1.92 -13.05
N ILE A 112 10.13 1.91 -11.75
CA ILE A 112 10.67 3.09 -11.05
C ILE A 112 12.03 3.49 -11.60
N PHE A 113 12.88 2.51 -11.92
CA PHE A 113 14.16 2.79 -12.55
C PHE A 113 14.00 3.48 -13.89
N LEU A 114 13.11 2.99 -14.76
CA LEU A 114 12.87 3.58 -16.08
C LEU A 114 12.29 4.99 -16.01
N GLU A 115 11.48 5.27 -14.99
CA GLU A 115 10.79 6.54 -14.83
C GLU A 115 11.65 7.61 -14.14
N TYR A 116 12.39 7.22 -13.09
CA TYR A 116 13.02 8.17 -12.18
C TYR A 116 14.56 8.14 -12.19
N SER A 117 15.22 7.18 -12.84
CA SER A 117 16.68 7.05 -12.71
C SER A 117 17.43 8.27 -13.29
N ALA A 118 18.34 8.80 -12.48
CA ALA A 118 19.29 9.82 -12.89
C ALA A 118 20.66 9.15 -13.03
N HIS A 119 21.20 9.10 -14.25
CA HIS A 119 22.46 8.40 -14.52
C HIS A 119 23.67 9.31 -14.24
N PRO A 120 24.50 9.01 -13.22
CA PRO A 120 25.78 9.68 -13.04
C PRO A 120 26.74 9.34 -14.19
N LYS A 121 27.77 10.18 -14.37
CA LYS A 121 28.83 9.96 -15.37
C LYS A 121 29.46 8.58 -15.18
N LEU A 122 29.60 7.84 -16.29
CA LEU A 122 30.26 6.53 -16.31
C LEU A 122 31.70 6.64 -15.82
N ILE A 123 32.13 5.65 -15.03
CA ILE A 123 33.49 5.57 -14.51
C ILE A 123 34.42 5.08 -15.62
N ASP A 124 35.45 5.89 -15.92
CA ASP A 124 36.50 5.53 -16.87
C ASP A 124 37.77 5.06 -16.12
N PRO A 125 38.46 4.01 -16.60
CA PRO A 125 39.73 3.59 -16.03
C PRO A 125 40.78 4.70 -15.91
N SER A 126 40.78 5.66 -16.84
CA SER A 126 41.72 6.80 -16.89
C SER A 126 41.46 7.92 -15.88
N MET A 127 40.33 7.91 -15.17
CA MET A 127 40.00 8.94 -14.16
C MET A 127 40.89 8.84 -12.91
N SER A 128 41.11 9.99 -12.26
CA SER A 128 41.82 10.09 -10.99
C SER A 128 41.07 9.34 -9.87
N SER A 129 41.80 8.85 -8.87
CA SER A 129 41.20 8.14 -7.72
C SER A 129 40.19 8.99 -6.96
N ASP A 130 40.43 10.30 -6.82
CA ASP A 130 39.54 11.22 -6.11
C ASP A 130 38.20 11.39 -6.85
N GLU A 131 38.25 11.54 -8.18
CA GLU A 131 37.06 11.64 -9.02
C GLU A 131 36.21 10.35 -8.96
N LYS A 132 36.87 9.18 -8.94
CA LYS A 132 36.20 7.89 -8.78
C LYS A 132 35.48 7.80 -7.44
N ALA A 133 36.12 8.24 -6.36
CA ALA A 133 35.53 8.25 -5.01
C ALA A 133 34.24 9.09 -4.96
N ASP A 134 34.25 10.27 -5.58
CA ASP A 134 33.06 11.13 -5.65
C ASP A 134 31.95 10.53 -6.52
N LEU A 135 32.29 9.85 -7.62
CA LEU A 135 31.31 9.13 -8.42
C LEU A 135 30.68 7.96 -7.64
N TYR A 136 31.46 7.19 -6.88
CA TYR A 136 30.91 6.11 -6.06
C TYR A 136 29.91 6.60 -5.01
N LYS A 137 30.15 7.77 -4.41
CA LYS A 137 29.17 8.42 -3.53
C LYS A 137 27.88 8.76 -4.27
N LYS A 138 27.98 9.38 -5.45
CA LYS A 138 26.81 9.71 -6.28
C LYS A 138 25.99 8.49 -6.69
N TYR A 139 26.63 7.39 -7.08
CA TYR A 139 25.92 6.13 -7.36
C TYR A 139 25.22 5.58 -6.11
N THR A 140 25.85 5.66 -4.94
CA THR A 140 25.27 5.19 -3.68
C THR A 140 24.06 6.01 -3.27
N GLU A 141 24.15 7.34 -3.39
CA GLU A 141 23.05 8.28 -3.14
C GLU A 141 21.88 8.05 -4.10
N GLU A 142 22.17 7.82 -5.38
CA GLU A 142 21.14 7.55 -6.38
C GLU A 142 20.41 6.22 -6.11
N VAL A 143 21.14 5.16 -5.79
CA VAL A 143 20.52 3.87 -5.40
C VAL A 143 19.64 4.04 -4.16
N ARG A 144 20.11 4.80 -3.16
CA ARG A 144 19.33 5.11 -1.96
C ARG A 144 18.03 5.84 -2.32
N ARG A 145 18.12 6.89 -3.14
CA ARG A 145 16.96 7.67 -3.59
C ARG A 145 15.93 6.80 -4.32
N LEU A 146 16.39 5.93 -5.23
CA LEU A 146 15.51 5.01 -5.95
C LEU A 146 14.85 4.00 -5.00
N ASN A 147 15.59 3.45 -4.03
CA ASN A 147 15.03 2.56 -3.01
C ASN A 147 13.94 3.25 -2.18
N ASP A 148 14.14 4.51 -1.80
CA ASP A 148 13.15 5.28 -1.04
C ASP A 148 11.85 5.45 -1.85
N ILE A 149 11.96 5.73 -3.16
CA ILE A 149 10.79 5.81 -4.06
C ILE A 149 10.08 4.45 -4.16
N VAL A 150 10.83 3.35 -4.30
CA VAL A 150 10.27 1.99 -4.32
C VAL A 150 9.47 1.73 -3.05
N ILE A 151 10.06 1.96 -1.88
CA ILE A 151 9.42 1.72 -0.58
C ILE A 151 8.16 2.57 -0.44
N ASN A 152 8.24 3.88 -0.72
CA ASN A 152 7.11 4.80 -0.61
C ASN A 152 5.96 4.41 -1.56
N SER A 153 6.26 3.81 -2.71
CA SER A 153 5.24 3.36 -3.66
C SER A 153 4.55 2.05 -3.27
N ILE A 154 5.24 1.16 -2.54
CA ILE A 154 4.78 -0.19 -2.22
C ILE A 154 4.08 -0.23 -0.86
N VAL A 155 4.65 0.39 0.17
CA VAL A 155 4.18 0.24 1.56
C VAL A 155 2.69 0.58 1.72
N PRO A 156 2.16 1.72 1.23
CA PRO A 156 0.74 2.04 1.40
C PRO A 156 -0.19 1.03 0.71
N LYS A 157 0.22 0.51 -0.45
CA LYS A 157 -0.54 -0.50 -1.20
C LYS A 157 -0.55 -1.83 -0.46
N LEU A 158 0.60 -2.23 0.09
CA LEU A 158 0.75 -3.47 0.84
C LEU A 158 -0.09 -3.46 2.12
N ILE A 159 -0.10 -2.35 2.87
CA ILE A 159 -0.92 -2.20 4.08
C ILE A 159 -2.42 -2.30 3.72
N SER A 160 -2.85 -1.60 2.66
CA SER A 160 -4.25 -1.68 2.22
C SER A 160 -4.65 -3.10 1.80
N GLN A 161 -3.80 -3.81 1.06
CA GLN A 161 -4.05 -5.20 0.65
C GLN A 161 -4.07 -6.16 1.85
N MET A 162 -3.19 -5.95 2.83
CA MET A 162 -3.15 -6.74 4.05
C MET A 162 -4.44 -6.57 4.87
N ILE A 163 -4.93 -5.33 5.03
CA ILE A 163 -6.21 -5.05 5.69
C ILE A 163 -7.34 -5.77 4.95
N GLN A 164 -7.42 -5.62 3.62
CA GLN A 164 -8.42 -6.31 2.79
C GLN A 164 -8.35 -7.83 2.97
N TYR A 165 -7.14 -8.39 3.06
CA TYR A 165 -6.95 -9.82 3.27
C TYR A 165 -7.44 -10.28 4.64
N VAL A 166 -7.13 -9.53 5.71
CA VAL A 166 -7.62 -9.82 7.07
C VAL A 166 -9.15 -9.70 7.13
N THR A 167 -9.73 -8.66 6.54
CA THR A 167 -11.19 -8.50 6.45
C THR A 167 -11.84 -9.64 5.67
N TYR A 168 -11.26 -10.05 4.54
CA TYR A 168 -11.72 -11.21 3.79
C TYR A 168 -11.70 -12.49 4.63
N LEU A 169 -10.62 -12.72 5.39
CA LEU A 169 -10.51 -13.88 6.28
C LEU A 169 -11.59 -13.87 7.37
N GLN A 170 -11.90 -12.69 7.90
CA GLN A 170 -12.95 -12.50 8.89
C GLN A 170 -14.33 -12.80 8.28
N ASP A 171 -14.67 -12.15 7.17
CA ASP A 171 -15.96 -12.31 6.48
C ASP A 171 -16.18 -13.75 5.98
N ALA A 172 -15.10 -14.45 5.60
CA ALA A 172 -15.17 -15.84 5.17
C ALA A 172 -15.35 -16.84 6.33
N SER A 173 -14.92 -16.48 7.53
CA SER A 173 -14.98 -17.35 8.72
C SER A 173 -16.23 -17.10 9.57
N GLU A 174 -16.76 -15.88 9.54
CA GLU A 174 -17.95 -15.47 10.30
C GLU A 174 -19.23 -15.64 9.50
N GLN A 175 -20.36 -15.74 10.21
CA GLN A 175 -21.66 -15.71 9.56
C GLN A 175 -22.01 -14.27 9.14
N PRO A 176 -22.61 -14.05 7.95
CA PRO A 176 -22.98 -12.70 7.52
C PRO A 176 -23.87 -12.02 8.55
N LYS A 177 -23.49 -10.80 8.97
CA LYS A 177 -24.32 -9.99 9.86
C LYS A 177 -25.61 -9.62 9.12
N TYR A 178 -26.74 -9.89 9.76
CA TYR A 178 -28.03 -9.47 9.25
C TYR A 178 -28.12 -7.95 9.26
N MET A 179 -28.70 -7.37 8.20
CA MET A 179 -29.03 -5.95 8.21
C MET A 179 -30.11 -5.70 9.27
N ASP A 180 -29.91 -4.66 10.07
CA ASP A 180 -30.95 -4.20 10.99
C ASP A 180 -32.20 -3.81 10.22
N ARG A 181 -33.35 -4.06 10.83
CA ARG A 181 -34.64 -3.66 10.25
C ARG A 181 -34.70 -2.13 10.18
N PRO A 182 -35.37 -1.57 9.16
CA PRO A 182 -35.53 -0.12 9.06
C PRO A 182 -36.24 0.42 10.31
N ILE A 183 -35.66 1.45 10.91
CA ILE A 183 -36.24 2.14 12.05
C ILE A 183 -37.27 3.13 11.52
N ASN A 184 -38.47 3.11 12.10
CA ASN A 184 -39.49 4.09 11.78
C ASN A 184 -39.13 5.44 12.41
N ASP A 185 -38.82 6.43 11.56
CA ASP A 185 -38.48 7.79 11.99
C ASP A 185 -39.74 8.69 12.22
N SER A 186 -40.94 8.14 12.00
CA SER A 186 -42.17 8.87 12.25
C SER A 186 -42.37 9.16 13.74
N VAL A 187 -42.83 10.39 14.03
CA VAL A 187 -43.30 10.79 15.37
C VAL A 187 -44.72 10.30 15.68
N SER A 188 -45.42 9.76 14.68
CA SER A 188 -46.76 9.19 14.85
C SER A 188 -46.69 7.95 15.75
N GLY A 189 -47.47 7.91 16.83
CA GLY A 189 -47.45 6.83 17.83
C GLY A 189 -46.39 6.96 18.93
N LYS A 190 -45.51 7.97 18.91
CA LYS A 190 -44.63 8.32 20.05
C LYS A 190 -45.30 9.27 21.05
N LYS A 191 -46.45 9.83 20.68
CA LYS A 191 -47.29 10.65 21.56
C LYS A 191 -48.26 9.74 22.32
N ASP A 192 -47.73 8.99 23.27
CA ASP A 192 -48.58 8.32 24.25
C ASP A 192 -49.05 9.36 25.26
N TYR A 193 -50.36 9.62 25.28
CA TYR A 193 -50.97 10.38 26.35
C TYR A 193 -50.92 9.53 27.62
N ARG A 194 -50.61 10.15 28.76
CA ARG A 194 -50.60 9.46 30.07
C ARG A 194 -51.94 8.76 30.28
N SER A 195 -51.92 7.55 30.86
CA SER A 195 -53.17 6.86 31.21
C SER A 195 -53.95 7.71 32.21
N ILE A 196 -55.27 7.63 32.17
CA ILE A 196 -56.17 8.33 33.10
C ILE A 196 -55.81 7.98 34.56
N THR A 197 -55.38 6.74 34.79
CA THR A 197 -54.89 6.28 36.10
C THR A 197 -53.65 7.03 36.57
N ASP A 198 -52.69 7.28 35.69
CA ASP A 198 -51.42 7.95 36.03
C ASP A 198 -51.65 9.44 36.32
N VAL A 199 -52.59 10.04 35.61
CA VAL A 199 -53.02 11.43 35.87
C VAL A 199 -53.77 11.55 37.20
N LEU A 200 -54.58 10.55 37.56
CA LEU A 200 -55.36 10.54 38.80
C LEU A 200 -54.53 10.22 40.05
N THR A 201 -53.52 9.34 39.94
CA THR A 201 -52.68 8.94 41.07
C THR A 201 -51.47 9.83 41.27
N GLY A 202 -51.14 10.70 40.30
CA GLY A 202 -50.07 11.68 40.40
C GLY A 202 -48.68 11.07 40.59
N TYR A 203 -48.50 9.80 40.23
CA TYR A 203 -47.22 9.11 40.34
C TYR A 203 -46.40 9.36 39.07
N ASP A 204 -45.14 9.74 39.24
CA ASP A 204 -44.17 9.95 38.15
C ASP A 204 -43.67 8.63 37.55
#